data_AF-A0A7X7K2V9-F1
#
_entry.id   AF-A0A7X7K2V9-F1
#
_cell.length_a   1.000
_cell.length_b   1.000
_cell.length_c   1.000
_cell.angle_alpha   90.00
_cell.angle_beta   90.00
_cell.angle_gamma   90.00
#
_symmetry.space_group_name_H-M   'P 1'
#
loop_
_entity.id
_entity.type
_entity.pdbx_description
1 polymer ?
#
loop_
_entity_poly.entity_id
_entity_poly.type
_entity_poly.pdbx_seq_one_letter_code
_entity_poly.pdbx_strand_id
1 'polypeptide(L)'
;MQSYGRSSLDEFLGDFVVYRNLAPVDARLPALADLAPRAGLPPNVIPRKSQPEYGAVMALLLQEAQALHAPGRPIERLFFVGDTRLNDGTAFAAIGRAGGWPGLGFIGADRPAPPQTEIVDQQGAALFVANRWTALADFDRYAAAQGLPIDERSAVVVDIDKTALGARGRNDHTIDEARVEAVRRTVGSLLGRSYDPERFQSAYDRLNQPE
;
A
#
# COMPACT_ATOMS: atom_id res chain seq x y z
N MET A 1 16.61 -10.29 -15.43
CA MET A 1 15.17 -10.24 -15.10
C MET A 1 14.41 -9.97 -16.39
N GLN A 2 13.42 -10.79 -16.72
CA GLN A 2 12.59 -10.59 -17.91
C GLN A 2 11.71 -9.35 -17.71
N SER A 3 11.72 -8.43 -18.69
CA SER A 3 10.74 -7.35 -18.77
C SER A 3 9.49 -7.89 -19.45
N TYR A 4 8.33 -7.73 -18.81
CA TYR A 4 7.04 -8.19 -19.34
C TYR A 4 6.31 -7.08 -20.13
N GLY A 5 6.99 -5.99 -20.46
CA GLY A 5 6.41 -4.82 -21.13
C GLY A 5 6.03 -3.70 -20.16
N ARG A 6 5.24 -2.75 -20.65
CA ARG A 6 4.66 -1.65 -19.88
C ARG A 6 3.20 -1.99 -19.57
N SER A 7 2.75 -1.56 -18.40
CA SER A 7 1.36 -1.65 -17.95
C SER A 7 1.04 -0.36 -17.19
N SER A 8 -0.22 -0.17 -16.82
CA SER A 8 -0.68 0.97 -16.03
C SER A 8 -1.52 0.50 -14.84
N LEU A 9 -1.66 1.34 -13.82
CA LEU A 9 -2.56 1.03 -12.70
C LEU A 9 -4.02 0.87 -13.16
N ASP A 10 -4.42 1.65 -14.17
CA ASP A 10 -5.76 1.62 -14.76
C ASP A 10 -6.13 0.24 -15.30
N GLU A 11 -5.18 -0.52 -15.86
CA GLU A 11 -5.43 -1.85 -16.43
C GLU A 11 -6.01 -2.86 -15.41
N PHE A 12 -5.74 -2.69 -14.11
CA PHE A 12 -6.23 -3.63 -13.09
C PHE A 12 -6.99 -2.97 -11.93
N LEU A 13 -6.90 -1.64 -11.76
CA LEU A 13 -7.66 -0.89 -10.75
C LEU A 13 -8.77 -0.02 -11.35
N GLY A 14 -8.69 0.32 -12.64
CA GLY A 14 -9.49 1.42 -13.21
C GLY A 14 -9.37 2.68 -12.34
N ASP A 15 -10.51 3.32 -12.09
CA ASP A 15 -10.62 4.51 -11.24
C ASP A 15 -10.76 4.20 -9.73
N PHE A 16 -10.71 2.93 -9.30
CA PHE A 16 -10.77 2.54 -7.89
C PHE A 16 -9.44 2.78 -7.16
N VAL A 17 -8.99 4.03 -7.21
CA VAL A 17 -7.77 4.53 -6.57
C VAL A 17 -8.18 5.55 -5.52
N VAL A 18 -7.60 5.44 -4.33
CA VAL A 18 -7.79 6.40 -3.24
C VAL A 18 -6.44 7.00 -2.87
N TYR A 19 -6.33 8.32 -2.93
CA TYR A 19 -5.11 9.01 -2.54
C TYR A 19 -4.91 8.97 -1.01
N ARG A 20 -3.69 9.31 -0.58
CA ARG A 20 -3.31 9.31 0.85
C ARG A 20 -4.18 10.23 1.72
N ASN A 21 -4.81 11.24 1.14
CA ASN A 21 -5.76 12.13 1.81
C ASN A 21 -7.21 11.58 1.83
N LEU A 22 -7.40 10.31 1.47
CA LEU A 22 -8.70 9.64 1.37
C LEU A 22 -9.64 10.25 0.32
N ALA A 23 -9.08 10.92 -0.69
CA ALA A 23 -9.83 11.36 -1.85
C ALA A 23 -9.86 10.24 -2.91
N PRO A 24 -11.03 9.70 -3.26
CA PRO A 24 -11.16 8.75 -4.36
C PRO A 24 -10.97 9.44 -5.71
N VAL A 25 -10.44 8.70 -6.69
CA VAL A 25 -10.33 9.13 -8.09
C VAL A 25 -11.69 8.99 -8.79
N ASP A 26 -12.40 7.88 -8.59
CA ASP A 26 -13.75 7.71 -9.09
C ASP A 26 -14.72 8.71 -8.44
N ALA A 27 -15.20 9.67 -9.23
CA ALA A 27 -16.09 10.74 -8.77
C ALA A 27 -17.48 10.25 -8.34
N ARG A 28 -17.83 8.98 -8.58
CA ARG A 28 -19.06 8.36 -8.07
C ARG A 28 -18.95 7.97 -6.60
N LEU A 29 -17.73 7.88 -6.06
CA LEU A 29 -17.50 7.61 -4.65
C LEU A 29 -17.62 8.91 -3.82
N PRO A 30 -18.13 8.82 -2.58
CA PRO A 30 -18.28 9.98 -1.71
C PRO A 30 -16.94 10.56 -1.29
N ALA A 31 -16.91 11.86 -1.05
CA ALA A 31 -15.72 12.53 -0.54
C ALA A 31 -15.52 12.22 0.96
N LEU A 32 -14.30 12.42 1.46
CA LEU A 32 -13.99 12.27 2.89
C LEU A 32 -14.95 13.11 3.77
N ALA A 33 -15.35 14.30 3.31
CA ALA A 33 -16.26 15.16 4.06
C ALA A 33 -17.63 14.50 4.31
N ASP A 34 -18.10 13.69 3.37
CA ASP A 34 -19.38 12.97 3.47
C ASP A 34 -19.26 11.71 4.35
N LEU A 35 -18.08 11.10 4.37
CA LEU A 35 -17.79 9.89 5.15
C LEU A 35 -17.36 10.16 6.59
N ALA A 36 -16.74 11.32 6.86
CA ALA A 36 -16.20 11.65 8.17
C ALA A 36 -17.23 11.51 9.31
N PRO A 37 -18.49 11.98 9.20
CA PRO A 37 -19.49 11.79 10.24
C PRO A 37 -19.81 10.31 10.51
N ARG A 38 -19.85 9.48 9.46
CA ARG A 38 -20.10 8.03 9.55
C ARG A 38 -18.93 7.28 10.20
N ALA A 39 -17.71 7.79 10.03
CA ALA A 39 -16.50 7.26 10.63
C ALA A 39 -16.19 7.83 12.03
N GLY A 40 -17.04 8.71 12.57
CA GLY A 40 -16.80 9.37 13.87
C GLY A 40 -15.65 10.38 13.85
N LEU A 41 -15.26 10.87 12.67
CA LEU A 41 -14.18 11.83 12.49
C LEU A 41 -14.67 13.28 12.63
N PRO A 42 -13.88 14.15 13.29
CA PRO A 42 -14.15 15.58 13.26
C PRO A 42 -14.06 16.15 11.83
N PRO A 43 -14.80 17.24 11.52
CA PRO A 43 -14.71 17.89 10.23
C PRO A 43 -13.28 18.33 9.90
N ASN A 44 -12.89 18.24 8.62
CA ASN A 44 -11.59 18.65 8.10
C ASN A 44 -10.37 17.91 8.68
N VAL A 45 -10.57 16.75 9.30
CA VAL A 45 -9.47 15.89 9.77
C VAL A 45 -9.22 14.78 8.75
N ILE A 46 -7.97 14.67 8.31
CA ILE A 46 -7.50 13.55 7.48
C ILE A 46 -6.72 12.60 8.38
N PRO A 47 -7.24 11.40 8.69
CA PRO A 47 -6.52 10.44 9.52
C PRO A 47 -5.28 9.88 8.80
N ARG A 48 -4.26 9.55 9.59
CA ARG A 48 -3.05 8.86 9.12
C ARG A 48 -3.36 7.38 8.90
N LYS A 49 -2.64 6.74 7.98
CA LYS A 49 -2.76 5.31 7.64
C LYS A 49 -2.64 4.37 8.85
N SER A 50 -1.92 4.77 9.90
CA SER A 50 -1.76 4.01 11.14
C SER A 50 -2.89 4.21 12.17
N GLN A 51 -3.79 5.16 11.94
CA GLN A 51 -4.88 5.49 12.86
C GLN A 51 -6.12 4.63 12.59
N PRO A 52 -6.86 4.20 13.63
CA PRO A 52 -8.09 3.43 13.45
C PRO A 52 -9.14 4.10 12.55
N GLU A 53 -9.23 5.43 12.61
CA GLU A 53 -10.18 6.23 11.82
C GLU A 53 -9.89 6.16 10.32
N TYR A 54 -8.63 5.94 9.92
CA TYR A 54 -8.31 5.63 8.52
C TYR A 54 -8.96 4.32 8.09
N GLY A 55 -8.90 3.29 8.95
CA GLY A 55 -9.57 2.02 8.73
C GLY A 55 -11.09 2.18 8.59
N ALA A 56 -11.70 3.01 9.43
CA ALA A 56 -13.13 3.30 9.38
C ALA A 56 -13.55 3.97 8.05
N VAL A 57 -12.83 4.99 7.60
CA VAL A 57 -13.13 5.63 6.31
C VAL A 57 -12.90 4.69 5.14
N MET A 58 -11.79 3.95 5.13
CA MET A 58 -11.50 2.99 4.07
C MET A 58 -12.54 1.87 4.00
N ALA A 59 -13.02 1.35 5.14
CA ALA A 59 -14.09 0.36 5.15
C ALA A 59 -15.39 0.91 4.54
N LEU A 60 -15.76 2.15 4.84
CA LEU A 60 -16.90 2.81 4.19
C LEU A 60 -16.67 2.99 2.68
N LEU A 61 -15.51 3.49 2.26
CA LEU A 61 -15.18 3.62 0.83
C LEU A 61 -15.26 2.29 0.09
N LEU A 62 -14.78 1.20 0.69
CA LEU A 62 -14.87 -0.14 0.11
C LEU A 62 -16.31 -0.61 -0.04
N GLN A 63 -17.18 -0.32 0.93
CA GLN A 63 -18.61 -0.62 0.83
C GLN A 63 -19.28 0.16 -0.31
N GLU A 64 -18.97 1.45 -0.46
CA GLU A 64 -19.49 2.29 -1.56
C GLU A 64 -18.97 1.81 -2.91
N ALA A 65 -17.69 1.45 -3.01
CA ALA A 65 -17.08 0.87 -4.20
C ALA A 65 -17.72 -0.48 -4.56
N GLN A 66 -17.98 -1.34 -3.58
CA GLN A 66 -18.67 -2.61 -3.80
C GLN A 66 -20.11 -2.39 -4.29
N ALA A 67 -20.82 -1.39 -3.75
CA ALA A 67 -22.17 -1.07 -4.19
C ALA A 67 -22.23 -0.63 -5.65
N LEU A 68 -21.16 0.00 -6.16
CA LEU A 68 -21.01 0.35 -7.58
C LEU A 68 -20.60 -0.86 -8.44
N HIS A 69 -19.66 -1.67 -7.94
CA HIS A 69 -19.06 -2.77 -8.71
C HIS A 69 -19.98 -4.00 -8.81
N ALA A 70 -20.60 -4.39 -7.69
CA ALA A 70 -21.44 -5.58 -7.59
C ALA A 70 -22.65 -5.31 -6.66
N PRO A 71 -23.68 -4.59 -7.17
CA PRO A 71 -24.88 -4.27 -6.39
C PRO A 71 -25.51 -5.51 -5.73
N GLY A 72 -25.84 -5.40 -4.45
CA GLY A 72 -26.46 -6.48 -3.67
C GLY A 72 -25.52 -7.60 -3.22
N ARG A 73 -24.22 -7.51 -3.49
CA ARG A 73 -23.20 -8.45 -2.99
C ARG A 73 -22.30 -7.76 -1.97
N PRO A 74 -22.47 -7.98 -0.67
CA PRO A 74 -21.62 -7.35 0.34
C PRO A 74 -20.19 -7.92 0.30
N ILE A 75 -19.24 -7.14 0.81
CA ILE A 75 -17.90 -7.63 1.12
C ILE A 75 -18.01 -8.56 2.33
N GLU A 76 -17.39 -9.73 2.22
CA GLU A 76 -17.27 -10.72 3.28
C GLU A 76 -15.82 -10.94 3.72
N ARG A 77 -14.85 -10.57 2.88
CA ARG A 77 -13.42 -10.81 3.14
C ARG A 77 -12.56 -9.63 2.71
N LEU A 78 -11.50 -9.39 3.47
CA LEU A 78 -10.51 -8.36 3.16
C LEU A 78 -9.15 -8.99 2.88
N PHE A 79 -8.55 -8.63 1.75
CA PHE A 79 -7.15 -8.91 1.45
C PHE A 79 -6.41 -7.60 1.31
N PHE A 80 -5.16 -7.59 1.78
CA PHE A 80 -4.29 -6.43 1.65
C PHE A 80 -2.98 -6.85 1.01
N VAL A 81 -2.43 -6.07 0.09
CA VAL A 81 -1.12 -6.31 -0.52
C VAL A 81 -0.28 -5.05 -0.31
N GLY A 82 0.85 -5.19 0.36
CA GLY A 82 1.77 -4.09 0.68
C GLY A 82 3.23 -4.54 0.79
N ASP A 83 4.13 -3.60 1.08
CA ASP A 83 5.57 -3.84 1.21
C ASP A 83 6.08 -3.68 2.67
N THR A 84 5.33 -2.93 3.48
CA THR A 84 5.78 -2.47 4.80
C THR A 84 4.89 -3.03 5.89
N ARG A 85 5.41 -4.01 6.66
CA ARG A 85 4.68 -4.64 7.78
C ARG A 85 4.06 -3.63 8.74
N LEU A 86 4.80 -2.60 9.16
CA LEU A 86 4.31 -1.66 10.17
C LEU A 86 3.13 -0.81 9.66
N ASN A 87 3.25 -0.22 8.46
CA ASN A 87 2.24 0.69 7.92
C ASN A 87 1.09 -0.06 7.25
N ASP A 88 1.40 -1.00 6.37
CA ASP A 88 0.40 -1.78 5.62
C ASP A 88 -0.31 -2.77 6.51
N GLY A 89 0.43 -3.46 7.38
CA GLY A 89 -0.15 -4.38 8.35
C GLY A 89 -1.08 -3.68 9.34
N THR A 90 -0.69 -2.50 9.84
CA THR A 90 -1.59 -1.70 10.71
C THR A 90 -2.82 -1.23 9.97
N ALA A 91 -2.68 -0.76 8.72
CA ALA A 91 -3.81 -0.34 7.90
C ALA A 91 -4.77 -1.51 7.64
N PHE A 92 -4.26 -2.67 7.23
CA PHE A 92 -5.03 -3.89 7.03
C PHE A 92 -5.83 -4.26 8.28
N ALA A 93 -5.17 -4.31 9.44
CA ALA A 93 -5.83 -4.64 10.70
C ALA A 93 -6.94 -3.63 11.05
N ALA A 94 -6.69 -2.33 10.84
CA ALA A 94 -7.68 -1.28 11.11
C ALA A 94 -8.89 -1.37 10.17
N ILE A 95 -8.67 -1.61 8.87
CA ILE A 95 -9.75 -1.75 7.87
C ILE A 95 -10.57 -3.01 8.16
N GLY A 96 -9.91 -4.15 8.39
CA GLY A 96 -10.59 -5.41 8.70
C GLY A 96 -11.45 -5.31 9.95
N ARG A 97 -10.93 -4.66 11.00
CA ARG A 97 -11.68 -4.40 12.24
C ARG A 97 -12.89 -3.48 12.02
N ALA A 98 -12.73 -2.41 11.25
CA ALA A 98 -13.82 -1.46 10.99
C ALA A 98 -14.91 -2.05 10.08
N GLY A 99 -14.54 -2.86 9.09
CA GLY A 99 -15.48 -3.56 8.21
C GLY A 99 -16.09 -4.83 8.81
N GLY A 100 -15.49 -5.36 9.88
CA GLY A 100 -15.86 -6.66 10.43
C GLY A 100 -15.50 -7.83 9.52
N TRP A 101 -14.51 -7.66 8.64
CA TRP A 101 -14.16 -8.63 7.62
C TRP A 101 -12.96 -9.48 8.05
N PRO A 102 -13.10 -10.82 8.10
CA PRO A 102 -11.93 -11.69 8.18
C PRO A 102 -11.07 -11.52 6.92
N GLY A 103 -9.79 -11.83 7.04
CA GLY A 103 -8.88 -11.52 5.96
C GLY A 103 -7.45 -12.00 6.16
N LEU A 104 -6.63 -11.76 5.14
CA LEU A 104 -5.21 -12.03 5.17
C LEU A 104 -4.46 -10.91 4.44
N GLY A 105 -3.45 -10.34 5.10
CA GLY A 105 -2.55 -9.37 4.48
C GLY A 105 -1.31 -10.04 3.91
N PHE A 106 -0.82 -9.59 2.75
CA PHE A 106 0.46 -9.95 2.17
C PHE A 106 1.44 -8.80 2.32
N ILE A 107 2.63 -9.08 2.87
CA ILE A 107 3.73 -8.12 2.95
C ILE A 107 4.92 -8.68 2.16
N GLY A 108 5.19 -8.09 0.99
CA GLY A 108 6.25 -8.52 0.09
C GLY A 108 7.42 -7.54 0.06
N ALA A 109 8.64 -8.01 0.25
CA ALA A 109 9.83 -7.19 0.01
C ALA A 109 10.97 -8.04 -0.54
N ASP A 110 11.47 -7.75 -1.73
CA ASP A 110 12.63 -8.48 -2.28
C ASP A 110 13.90 -8.17 -1.46
N ARG A 111 14.43 -9.17 -0.75
CA ARG A 111 15.64 -9.05 0.08
C ARG A 111 16.76 -9.97 -0.39
N PRO A 112 18.05 -9.61 -0.24
CA PRO A 112 19.19 -10.46 -0.62
C PRO A 112 19.42 -11.60 0.39
N ALA A 113 18.41 -12.46 0.57
CA ALA A 113 18.41 -13.65 1.42
C ALA A 113 17.69 -14.80 0.70
N PRO A 114 17.87 -16.07 1.12
CA PRO A 114 17.10 -17.19 0.57
C PRO A 114 15.59 -16.95 0.68
N PRO A 115 14.76 -17.39 -0.31
CA PRO A 115 13.32 -17.22 -0.25
C PRO A 115 12.72 -17.77 1.04
N GLN A 116 11.93 -16.95 1.72
CA GLN A 116 11.31 -17.29 2.99
C GLN A 116 9.94 -16.62 3.10
N THR A 117 9.01 -17.35 3.73
CA THR A 117 7.69 -16.88 4.09
C THR A 117 7.43 -17.16 5.56
N GLU A 118 6.70 -16.28 6.23
CA GLU A 118 6.25 -16.46 7.62
C GLU A 118 4.81 -15.94 7.78
N ILE A 119 4.08 -16.53 8.73
CA ILE A 119 2.77 -16.04 9.14
C ILE A 119 2.94 -15.29 10.46
N VAL A 120 2.48 -14.05 10.50
CA VAL A 120 2.66 -13.17 11.65
C VAL A 120 1.32 -12.55 12.05
N ASP A 121 1.07 -12.44 13.35
CA ASP A 121 -0.04 -11.66 13.88
C ASP A 121 0.32 -10.17 13.95
N GLN A 122 -0.56 -9.34 13.40
CA GLN A 122 -0.52 -7.88 13.51
C GLN A 122 -1.84 -7.39 14.10
N GLN A 123 -1.86 -7.17 15.42
CA GLN A 123 -3.03 -6.68 16.15
C GLN A 123 -4.29 -7.54 15.97
N GLY A 124 -4.13 -8.87 15.96
CA GLY A 124 -5.20 -9.84 15.75
C GLY A 124 -5.53 -10.12 14.28
N ALA A 125 -4.73 -9.60 13.34
CA ALA A 125 -4.91 -9.82 11.92
C ALA A 125 -3.70 -10.59 11.35
N ALA A 126 -3.95 -11.65 10.58
CA ALA A 126 -2.90 -12.49 10.02
C ALA A 126 -2.21 -11.84 8.82
N LEU A 127 -0.88 -11.84 8.82
CA LEU A 127 -0.04 -11.38 7.73
C LEU A 127 0.82 -12.53 7.19
N PHE A 128 0.75 -12.76 5.89
CA PHE A 128 1.69 -13.56 5.12
C PHE A 128 2.86 -12.65 4.70
N VAL A 129 3.98 -12.77 5.40
CA VAL A 129 5.18 -11.95 5.12
C VAL A 129 6.14 -12.77 4.27
N ALA A 130 6.59 -12.21 3.17
CA ALA A 130 7.50 -12.86 2.25
C ALA A 130 8.66 -11.94 1.85
N ASN A 131 9.86 -12.52 1.75
CA ASN A 131 11.03 -11.79 1.24
C ASN A 131 11.17 -11.85 -0.29
N ARG A 132 10.11 -12.27 -0.99
CA ARG A 132 10.01 -12.33 -2.46
C ARG A 132 8.59 -11.99 -2.92
N TRP A 133 8.46 -11.11 -3.90
CA TRP A 133 7.15 -10.84 -4.53
C TRP A 133 6.57 -12.06 -5.26
N THR A 134 7.41 -13.02 -5.69
CA THR A 134 6.94 -14.26 -6.32
C THR A 134 6.10 -15.13 -5.38
N ALA A 135 6.20 -14.92 -4.06
CA ALA A 135 5.38 -15.61 -3.06
C ALA A 135 3.90 -15.17 -3.06
N LEU A 136 3.51 -14.18 -3.87
CA LEU A 136 2.10 -13.79 -4.01
C LEU A 136 1.22 -14.95 -4.50
N ALA A 137 1.77 -15.87 -5.30
CA ALA A 137 1.08 -17.10 -5.71
C ALA A 137 0.94 -18.12 -4.56
N ASP A 138 1.89 -18.15 -3.62
CA ASP A 138 1.79 -18.96 -2.40
C ASP A 138 0.75 -18.38 -1.43
N PHE A 139 0.67 -17.05 -1.36
CA PHE A 139 -0.33 -16.34 -0.58
C PHE A 139 -1.76 -16.68 -0.99
N ASP A 140 -2.08 -16.67 -2.29
CA ASP A 140 -3.41 -17.06 -2.80
C ASP A 140 -3.76 -18.51 -2.42
N ARG A 141 -2.83 -19.45 -2.63
CA ARG A 141 -2.99 -20.85 -2.21
C ARG A 141 -3.20 -20.99 -0.71
N TYR A 142 -2.43 -20.25 0.08
CA TYR A 142 -2.54 -20.26 1.53
C TYR A 142 -3.88 -19.71 1.99
N ALA A 143 -4.34 -18.59 1.43
CA ALA A 143 -5.65 -18.01 1.73
C ALA A 143 -6.79 -19.00 1.45
N ALA A 144 -6.78 -19.66 0.29
CA ALA A 144 -7.75 -20.70 -0.02
C ALA A 144 -7.71 -21.86 0.97
N ALA A 145 -6.52 -22.32 1.38
CA ALA A 145 -6.35 -23.38 2.37
C ALA A 145 -6.83 -22.98 3.78
N GLN A 146 -6.85 -21.69 4.11
CA GLN A 146 -7.43 -21.16 5.35
C GLN A 146 -8.95 -20.92 5.25
N GLY A 147 -9.60 -21.30 4.14
CA GLY A 147 -11.03 -21.05 3.94
C GLY A 147 -11.36 -19.60 3.59
N LEU A 148 -10.37 -18.84 3.09
CA LEU A 148 -10.51 -17.47 2.63
C LEU A 148 -10.27 -17.40 1.10
N PRO A 149 -11.15 -17.97 0.26
CA PRO A 149 -11.02 -17.85 -1.19
C PRO A 149 -11.20 -16.38 -1.61
N ILE A 150 -10.40 -15.95 -2.59
CA ILE A 150 -10.55 -14.64 -3.22
C ILE A 150 -11.58 -14.77 -4.34
N ASP A 151 -12.71 -14.07 -4.20
CA ASP A 151 -13.88 -14.13 -5.08
C ASP A 151 -14.58 -12.76 -5.15
N GLU A 152 -15.77 -12.68 -5.79
CA GLU A 152 -16.53 -11.43 -5.94
C GLU A 152 -17.08 -10.85 -4.62
N ARG A 153 -16.88 -11.54 -3.49
CA ARG A 153 -17.21 -11.06 -2.13
C ARG A 153 -15.98 -10.58 -1.38
N SER A 154 -14.84 -10.47 -2.06
CA SER A 154 -13.56 -10.08 -1.49
C SER A 154 -13.19 -8.66 -1.88
N ALA A 155 -12.85 -7.83 -0.90
CA ALA A 155 -12.18 -6.56 -1.15
C ALA A 155 -10.66 -6.78 -1.13
N VAL A 156 -9.97 -6.38 -2.20
CA VAL A 156 -8.50 -6.42 -2.28
C VAL A 156 -7.96 -5.01 -2.28
N VAL A 157 -7.25 -4.63 -1.21
CA VAL A 157 -6.59 -3.33 -1.10
C VAL A 157 -5.11 -3.49 -1.44
N VAL A 158 -4.64 -2.74 -2.44
CA VAL A 158 -3.25 -2.79 -2.89
C VAL A 158 -2.60 -1.46 -2.58
N ASP A 159 -1.53 -1.46 -1.78
CA ASP A 159 -0.71 -0.26 -1.66
C ASP A 159 -0.07 0.07 -3.01
N ILE A 160 0.01 1.36 -3.35
CA ILE A 160 0.52 1.75 -4.66
C ILE A 160 2.03 1.95 -4.60
N ASP A 161 2.53 2.71 -3.63
CA ASP A 161 3.95 3.07 -3.56
C ASP A 161 4.76 1.83 -3.13
N LYS A 162 5.86 1.53 -3.84
CA LYS A 162 6.75 0.37 -3.55
C LYS A 162 6.11 -1.02 -3.65
N THR A 163 4.80 -1.08 -3.90
CA THR A 163 4.04 -2.32 -4.07
C THR A 163 3.61 -2.45 -5.53
N ALA A 164 2.58 -1.73 -5.99
CA ALA A 164 2.18 -1.75 -7.40
C ALA A 164 3.14 -0.96 -8.29
N LEU A 165 3.61 0.20 -7.80
CA LEU A 165 4.64 1.03 -8.42
C LEU A 165 5.95 0.85 -7.64
N GLY A 166 6.79 -0.07 -8.11
CA GLY A 166 8.02 -0.42 -7.42
C GLY A 166 9.02 0.73 -7.33
N ALA A 167 9.15 1.34 -6.15
CA ALA A 167 10.22 2.27 -5.82
C ALA A 167 11.35 1.66 -4.98
N ARG A 168 11.26 0.39 -4.54
CA ARG A 168 12.40 -0.38 -3.97
C ARG A 168 12.59 -1.79 -4.55
N GLY A 169 11.90 -2.05 -5.65
CA GLY A 169 12.06 -3.24 -6.47
C GLY A 169 12.81 -2.90 -7.76
N ARG A 170 12.31 -3.40 -8.88
CA ARG A 170 12.94 -3.31 -10.22
C ARG A 170 13.42 -1.90 -10.65
N ASN A 171 12.83 -0.83 -10.12
CA ASN A 171 13.13 0.55 -10.49
C ASN A 171 13.67 1.41 -9.32
N ASP A 172 14.08 0.80 -8.20
CA ASP A 172 14.61 1.50 -7.03
C ASP A 172 15.70 2.50 -7.41
N HIS A 173 16.72 2.01 -8.11
CA HIS A 173 17.86 2.80 -8.53
C HIS A 173 17.46 4.01 -9.38
N THR A 174 16.55 3.86 -10.35
CA THR A 174 16.15 4.96 -11.23
C THR A 174 15.30 6.02 -10.51
N ILE A 175 14.44 5.61 -9.56
CA ILE A 175 13.62 6.54 -8.77
C ILE A 175 14.47 7.22 -7.68
N ASP A 176 15.38 6.48 -7.05
CA ASP A 176 16.37 7.00 -6.12
C ASP A 176 17.29 8.00 -6.82
N GLU A 177 17.82 7.68 -8.00
CA GLU A 177 18.61 8.60 -8.84
C GLU A 177 17.86 9.90 -9.14
N ALA A 178 16.59 9.82 -9.55
CA ALA A 178 15.78 11.01 -9.81
C ALA A 178 15.53 11.85 -8.54
N ARG A 179 15.33 11.19 -7.39
CA ARG A 179 15.15 11.85 -6.09
C ARG A 179 16.44 12.51 -5.62
N VAL A 180 17.55 11.80 -5.70
CA VAL A 180 18.90 12.30 -5.39
C VAL A 180 19.21 13.50 -6.27
N GLU A 181 18.96 13.40 -7.58
CA GLU A 181 19.20 14.49 -8.53
C GLU A 181 18.35 15.74 -8.20
N ALA A 182 17.08 15.57 -7.83
CA ALA A 182 16.23 16.68 -7.41
C ALA A 182 16.76 17.38 -6.13
N VAL A 183 17.26 16.60 -5.17
CA VAL A 183 17.89 17.14 -3.95
C VAL A 183 19.21 17.83 -4.29
N ARG A 184 20.05 17.24 -5.15
CA ARG A 184 21.31 17.84 -5.61
C ARG A 184 21.07 19.19 -6.28
N ARG A 185 20.05 19.31 -7.14
CA ARG A 185 19.68 20.60 -7.77
C ARG A 185 19.24 21.63 -6.73
N THR A 186 18.45 21.21 -5.76
CA THR A 186 17.94 22.11 -4.71
C THR A 186 19.07 22.60 -3.81
N VAL A 187 19.90 21.69 -3.29
CA VAL A 187 21.03 22.01 -2.42
C VAL A 187 22.11 22.78 -3.19
N GLY A 188 22.40 22.39 -4.43
CA GLY A 188 23.35 23.06 -5.30
C GLY A 188 22.94 24.50 -5.62
N SER A 189 21.65 24.76 -5.86
CA SER A 189 21.16 26.14 -6.06
C SER A 189 21.23 27.01 -4.80
N LEU A 190 21.05 26.41 -3.61
CA LEU A 190 21.16 27.11 -2.33
C LEU A 190 22.61 27.40 -1.91
N LEU A 191 23.51 26.44 -2.09
CA LEU A 191 24.90 26.54 -1.63
C LEU A 191 25.85 27.11 -2.69
N GLY A 192 25.46 27.14 -3.97
CA GLY A 192 26.24 27.68 -5.07
C GLY A 192 27.65 27.09 -5.13
N ARG A 193 28.67 27.94 -5.07
CA ARG A 193 30.09 27.52 -5.14
C ARG A 193 30.56 26.69 -3.94
N SER A 194 29.80 26.67 -2.85
CA SER A 194 30.11 25.87 -1.65
C SER A 194 29.51 24.47 -1.70
N TYR A 195 28.79 24.12 -2.77
CA TYR A 195 28.26 22.78 -2.96
C TYR A 195 29.36 21.78 -3.31
N ASP A 196 29.47 20.72 -2.49
CA ASP A 196 30.37 19.59 -2.72
C ASP A 196 29.54 18.34 -3.05
N PRO A 197 29.53 17.91 -4.33
CA PRO A 197 28.74 16.76 -4.77
C PRO A 197 29.23 15.43 -4.19
N GLU A 198 30.54 15.27 -3.96
CA GLU A 198 31.11 14.02 -3.42
C GLU A 198 30.77 13.86 -1.94
N ARG A 199 30.86 14.97 -1.18
CA ARG A 199 30.50 14.98 0.24
C ARG A 199 29.00 14.79 0.45
N PHE A 200 28.17 15.36 -0.43
CA PHE A 200 26.74 15.11 -0.44
C PHE A 200 26.44 13.63 -0.71
N GLN A 201 27.04 13.03 -1.75
CA GLN A 201 26.79 11.64 -2.09
C GLN A 201 27.21 10.70 -0.96
N SER A 202 28.38 10.92 -0.37
CA SER A 202 28.88 10.12 0.77
C SER A 202 27.95 10.19 1.98
N ALA A 203 27.37 11.35 2.28
CA ALA A 203 26.40 11.50 3.35
C ALA A 203 25.07 10.83 3.02
N TYR A 204 24.61 10.96 1.77
CA TYR A 204 23.39 10.31 1.29
C TYR A 204 23.50 8.78 1.38
N ASP A 205 24.56 8.19 0.83
CA ASP A 205 24.78 6.74 0.82
C ASP A 205 24.88 6.15 2.22
N ARG A 206 25.43 6.92 3.17
CA ARG A 206 25.49 6.52 4.58
C ARG A 206 24.12 6.51 5.26
N LEU A 207 23.25 7.45 4.88
CA LEU A 207 21.91 7.59 5.46
C LEU A 207 20.86 6.71 4.75
N ASN A 208 21.07 6.43 3.46
CA ASN A 208 20.19 5.61 2.63
C ASN A 208 20.59 4.14 2.66
N GLN A 209 21.04 3.62 3.81
CA GLN A 209 21.25 2.19 3.98
C GLN A 209 19.97 1.49 4.46
N PRO A 210 19.69 0.26 4.00
CA PRO A 210 18.64 -0.55 4.58
C PRO A 210 18.91 -0.81 6.07
N GLU A 211 17.89 -0.76 6.91
CA GLU A 211 17.93 -1.36 8.26
C GLU A 211 17.86 -2.89 8.18
#